data_AF-A0AAV2HJR0-F1
#
_entry.id   AF-A0AAV2HJR0-F1
#
_cell.length_a   1.000
_cell.length_b   1.000
_cell.length_c   1.000
_cell.angle_alpha   90.00
_cell.angle_beta   90.00
_cell.angle_gamma   90.00
#
_symmetry.space_group_name_H-M   'P 1'
#
loop_
_entity.id
_entity.type
_entity.pdbx_description
1 polymer ?
#
loop_
_entity_poly.entity_id
_entity_poly.type
_entity_poly.pdbx_seq_one_letter_code
_entity_poly.pdbx_strand_id
1 'polypeptide(L)'
;MWCPLKPKCFNYLLVALILACFLLVIAPQVFYAADFPVFTFDSAESHSTCGCESTSGNASDASDASDASDASHLATSAPHRLWLLTIDHDTGRLGNKLFKYASLLGVARANGRHPFVLPYTEDLDLTRVFNLTHVEYHASTFWWPKIVESGYAYFDPKFTHIPNSDVRIAGYMQSWKYFDGVRDEIRREFSLSPPLRLTVEKIMADIRRKFNQSDVVFVGVHVRQRDDQSNGILCEAPVTYFQKAFLKMSQLLPGKRVVYLVS
;
A
#
# COMPACT_ATOMS: atom_id res chain seq x y z
N MET A 1 -22.70 -28.41 46.83
CA MET A 1 -23.67 -27.30 46.68
C MET A 1 -23.68 -26.88 45.21
N TRP A 2 -24.56 -27.46 44.41
CA TRP A 2 -24.77 -27.07 43.02
C TRP A 2 -25.78 -25.91 43.01
N CYS A 3 -25.36 -24.74 42.53
CA CYS A 3 -26.24 -23.59 42.39
C CYS A 3 -27.01 -23.73 41.07
N PRO A 4 -28.35 -23.79 41.06
CA PRO A 4 -29.10 -23.86 39.82
C PRO A 4 -29.02 -22.49 39.12
N LEU A 5 -28.48 -22.47 37.90
CA LEU A 5 -28.50 -21.28 37.06
C LEU A 5 -29.95 -20.84 36.85
N LYS A 6 -30.25 -19.58 37.17
CA LYS A 6 -31.57 -18.97 36.97
C LYS A 6 -31.98 -19.05 35.48
N PRO A 7 -33.26 -19.31 35.16
CA PRO A 7 -33.75 -19.55 33.79
C PRO A 7 -33.51 -18.39 32.82
N LYS A 8 -33.25 -17.17 33.32
CA LYS A 8 -32.90 -16.02 32.48
C LYS A 8 -31.51 -16.12 31.86
N CYS A 9 -30.53 -16.77 32.51
CA CYS A 9 -29.17 -16.93 31.97
C CYS A 9 -29.10 -17.94 30.82
N PHE A 10 -30.00 -18.93 30.81
CA PHE A 10 -30.06 -19.93 29.74
C PHE A 10 -30.51 -19.30 28.41
N ASN A 11 -31.46 -18.36 28.45
CA ASN A 11 -31.91 -17.66 27.25
C ASN A 11 -30.82 -16.74 26.66
N TYR A 12 -30.01 -16.09 27.49
CA TYR A 12 -28.89 -15.28 26.98
C TYR A 12 -27.78 -16.14 26.37
N LEU A 13 -27.49 -17.31 26.96
CA LEU A 13 -26.51 -18.23 26.41
C LEU A 13 -26.99 -18.85 25.08
N LEU A 14 -28.28 -19.18 24.99
CA LEU A 14 -28.88 -19.71 23.76
C LEU A 14 -28.91 -18.66 22.65
N VAL A 15 -29.28 -17.41 22.95
CA VAL A 15 -29.24 -16.29 21.98
C VAL A 15 -27.82 -15.97 21.56
N ALA A 16 -26.84 -16.01 22.47
CA ALA A 16 -25.43 -15.80 22.15
C ALA A 16 -24.87 -16.93 21.26
N LEU A 17 -25.25 -18.19 21.51
CA LEU A 17 -24.87 -19.33 20.67
C LEU A 17 -25.53 -19.28 19.30
N ILE A 18 -26.80 -18.84 19.21
CA ILE A 18 -27.50 -18.66 17.93
C ILE A 18 -26.85 -17.51 17.12
N LEU A 19 -26.51 -16.38 17.76
CA LEU A 19 -25.78 -15.28 17.13
C LEU A 19 -24.37 -15.69 16.68
N ALA A 20 -23.65 -16.45 17.50
CA ALA A 20 -22.34 -16.98 17.15
C ALA A 20 -22.42 -17.97 15.98
N CYS A 21 -23.43 -18.86 15.95
CA CYS A 21 -23.70 -19.72 14.79
C CYS A 21 -24.11 -18.92 13.54
N PHE A 22 -24.89 -17.85 13.68
CA PHE A 22 -25.24 -16.97 12.57
C PHE A 22 -23.99 -16.29 11.97
N LEU A 23 -23.10 -15.79 12.81
CA LEU A 23 -21.85 -15.15 12.38
C LEU A 23 -20.83 -16.15 11.82
N LEU A 24 -20.76 -17.38 12.35
CA LEU A 24 -19.78 -18.38 11.91
C LEU A 24 -20.25 -19.22 10.71
N VAL A 25 -21.56 -19.38 10.50
CA VAL A 25 -22.10 -20.24 9.43
C VAL A 25 -22.63 -19.43 8.25
N ILE A 26 -23.24 -18.26 8.47
CA ILE A 26 -23.89 -17.50 7.40
C ILE A 26 -22.97 -16.40 6.85
N ALA A 27 -22.16 -15.73 7.68
CA ALA A 27 -21.22 -14.71 7.19
C ALA A 27 -20.22 -15.24 6.14
N PRO A 28 -19.66 -16.47 6.25
CA PRO A 28 -18.81 -16.99 5.19
C PRO A 28 -19.56 -17.24 3.88
N GLN A 29 -20.84 -17.61 3.93
CA GLN A 29 -21.64 -17.90 2.72
C GLN A 29 -21.98 -16.63 1.94
N VAL A 30 -22.14 -15.48 2.63
CA VAL A 30 -22.39 -14.19 1.97
C VAL A 30 -21.11 -13.64 1.31
N PHE A 31 -19.93 -13.97 1.82
CA PHE A 31 -18.66 -13.59 1.18
C PHE A 31 -18.23 -14.51 0.02
N TYR A 32 -18.78 -15.73 -0.08
CA TYR A 32 -18.49 -16.66 -1.17
C TYR A 32 -19.34 -16.46 -2.44
N ALA A 33 -20.39 -15.65 -2.39
CA ALA A 33 -21.31 -15.44 -3.51
C ALA A 33 -21.09 -14.11 -4.29
N ALA A 34 -19.95 -13.44 -4.09
CA ALA A 34 -19.53 -12.36 -4.98
C ALA A 34 -18.86 -12.98 -6.21
N ASP A 35 -19.68 -13.50 -7.13
CA ASP A 35 -19.23 -13.75 -8.50
C ASP A 35 -18.84 -12.40 -9.12
N PHE A 36 -17.53 -12.11 -9.11
CA PHE A 36 -16.99 -11.00 -9.88
C PHE A 36 -17.35 -11.24 -11.35
N PRO A 37 -18.08 -10.31 -12.01
CA PRO A 37 -18.38 -10.47 -13.42
C PRO A 37 -17.07 -10.35 -14.21
N VAL A 38 -16.58 -11.48 -14.72
CA VAL A 38 -15.44 -11.52 -15.63
C VAL A 38 -15.97 -11.41 -17.05
N PHE A 39 -15.79 -10.24 -17.65
CA PHE A 39 -16.12 -10.00 -19.04
C PHE A 39 -14.95 -10.43 -19.93
N THR A 40 -15.22 -11.27 -20.92
CA THR A 40 -14.30 -11.55 -22.03
C THR A 40 -14.88 -10.94 -23.29
N PHE A 41 -14.07 -10.19 -24.05
CA PHE A 41 -14.49 -9.56 -25.29
C PHE A 41 -13.56 -10.05 -26.40
N ASP A 42 -14.14 -10.74 -27.38
CA ASP A 42 -13.44 -11.22 -28.57
C ASP A 42 -13.63 -10.20 -29.69
N SER A 43 -12.54 -9.66 -30.24
CA SER A 43 -12.59 -8.79 -31.41
C SER A 43 -11.70 -9.35 -32.50
N ALA A 44 -12.36 -9.75 -33.59
CA ALA A 44 -11.78 -10.22 -34.83
C ALA A 44 -10.87 -9.17 -35.50
N GLU A 45 -9.93 -9.71 -36.26
CA GLU A 45 -8.82 -9.08 -36.96
C GLU A 45 -9.25 -8.05 -38.02
N SER A 46 -8.46 -6.98 -38.16
CA SER A 46 -8.18 -6.42 -39.49
C SER A 46 -6.74 -5.90 -39.54
N HIS A 47 -5.97 -6.46 -40.45
CA HIS A 47 -4.57 -6.15 -40.73
C HIS A 47 -4.44 -4.77 -41.40
N SER A 48 -3.42 -4.00 -41.03
CA SER A 48 -2.71 -3.13 -41.97
C SER A 48 -1.26 -2.93 -41.52
N THR A 49 -0.34 -3.16 -42.46
CA THR A 49 1.11 -3.13 -42.32
C THR A 49 1.68 -1.87 -42.99
N CYS A 50 2.69 -1.28 -42.35
CA CYS A 50 3.83 -0.53 -42.94
C CYS A 50 4.69 -0.09 -41.75
N GLY A 51 6.00 -0.08 -41.75
CA GLY A 51 7.00 -0.18 -42.82
C GLY A 51 8.26 0.48 -42.24
N CYS A 52 9.38 -0.21 -42.38
CA CYS A 52 10.70 0.00 -41.80
C CYS A 52 11.30 1.39 -42.05
N GLU A 53 12.19 1.88 -41.18
CA GLU A 53 13.61 2.03 -41.54
C GLU A 53 14.50 2.46 -40.37
N SER A 54 15.76 2.10 -40.52
CA SER A 54 16.85 2.08 -39.57
C SER A 54 18.00 2.92 -40.11
N THR A 55 18.74 3.61 -39.24
CA THR A 55 20.16 3.88 -39.53
C THR A 55 20.99 3.91 -38.24
N SER A 56 22.02 3.10 -38.29
CA SER A 56 23.17 2.89 -37.42
C SER A 56 24.18 4.04 -37.42
N GLY A 57 24.97 4.14 -36.35
CA GLY A 57 26.26 4.84 -36.33
C GLY A 57 27.02 4.65 -35.02
N ASN A 58 28.02 3.74 -35.03
CA ASN A 58 29.10 3.58 -34.02
C ASN A 58 30.04 4.83 -34.04
N ALA A 59 31.03 5.09 -33.17
CA ALA A 59 31.94 4.24 -32.39
C ALA A 59 32.77 5.06 -31.35
N SER A 60 33.42 4.35 -30.42
CA SER A 60 34.78 4.53 -29.80
C SER A 60 35.08 5.79 -28.94
N ASP A 61 35.84 5.82 -27.82
CA ASP A 61 36.88 4.99 -27.17
C ASP A 61 36.90 5.30 -25.63
N ALA A 62 37.13 4.35 -24.69
CA ALA A 62 38.38 4.04 -23.94
C ALA A 62 39.19 5.26 -23.43
N SER A 63 39.81 5.37 -22.24
CA SER A 63 40.12 4.54 -21.06
C SER A 63 40.72 5.48 -19.98
N ASP A 64 40.63 5.16 -18.68
CA ASP A 64 41.76 5.05 -17.73
C ASP A 64 41.36 5.23 -16.25
N ALA A 65 42.03 4.41 -15.43
CA ALA A 65 41.89 4.26 -13.99
C ALA A 65 43.09 4.86 -13.25
N SER A 66 42.89 5.32 -12.00
CA SER A 66 43.86 5.11 -10.93
C SER A 66 43.31 5.52 -9.55
N ASP A 67 43.45 4.59 -8.62
CA ASP A 67 43.35 4.70 -7.16
C ASP A 67 44.18 5.85 -6.56
N ALA A 68 43.69 6.41 -5.44
CA ALA A 68 44.52 6.67 -4.27
C ALA A 68 43.64 6.84 -3.02
N SER A 69 43.79 5.86 -2.12
CA SER A 69 43.34 5.85 -0.74
C SER A 69 43.95 6.99 0.08
N ASP A 70 43.11 7.77 0.77
CA ASP A 70 43.56 8.56 1.92
C ASP A 70 42.72 8.19 3.14
N ALA A 71 43.29 7.29 3.95
CA ALA A 71 42.77 6.88 5.23
C ALA A 71 43.44 7.74 6.31
N SER A 72 42.79 8.83 6.70
CA SER A 72 43.15 9.55 7.92
C SER A 72 41.89 10.12 8.60
N HIS A 73 41.92 10.08 9.93
CA HIS A 73 40.89 10.52 10.89
C HIS A 73 39.80 9.52 11.27
N LEU A 74 40.22 8.45 11.95
CA LEU A 74 39.38 7.83 13.00
C LEU A 74 39.40 8.72 14.25
N ALA A 75 38.76 9.89 14.17
CA ALA A 75 38.35 10.61 15.37
C ALA A 75 37.11 9.87 15.91
N THR A 76 37.24 9.23 17.06
CA THR A 76 36.10 8.64 17.78
C THR A 76 35.21 9.78 18.29
N SER A 77 34.38 10.34 17.40
CA SER A 77 33.30 11.23 17.78
C SER A 77 32.39 10.46 18.74
N ALA A 78 32.12 11.02 19.92
CA ALA A 78 31.02 10.56 20.76
C ALA A 78 29.79 10.32 19.88
N PRO A 79 29.02 9.23 20.08
CA PRO A 79 27.94 8.88 19.16
C PRO A 79 27.03 10.09 19.00
N HIS A 80 27.00 10.67 17.80
CA HIS A 80 26.06 11.73 17.47
C HIS A 80 24.68 11.20 17.84
N ARG A 81 24.00 11.88 18.77
CA ARG A 81 22.65 11.50 19.19
C ARG A 81 21.76 11.42 17.96
N LEU A 82 21.29 10.22 17.64
CA LEU A 82 20.37 9.99 16.53
C LEU A 82 18.98 10.41 16.99
N TRP A 83 18.42 11.45 16.37
CA TRP A 83 17.08 11.93 16.68
C TRP A 83 16.02 10.96 16.17
N LEU A 84 14.98 10.76 16.96
CA LEU A 84 13.85 9.91 16.63
C LEU A 84 12.76 10.71 15.91
N LEU A 85 12.07 10.02 15.00
CA LEU A 85 10.96 10.56 14.24
C LEU A 85 9.82 9.53 14.20
N THR A 86 8.60 9.98 14.44
CA THR A 86 7.41 9.14 14.28
C THR A 86 6.23 9.94 13.76
N ILE A 87 5.14 9.25 13.44
CA ILE A 87 3.88 9.86 12.99
C ILE A 87 2.98 10.06 14.22
N ASP A 88 2.29 11.19 14.27
CA ASP A 88 1.26 11.42 15.29
C ASP A 88 0.09 10.46 15.11
N HIS A 89 -0.55 10.06 16.21
CA HIS A 89 -1.68 9.16 16.14
C HIS A 89 -2.89 9.87 15.53
N ASP A 90 -3.41 9.36 14.41
CA ASP A 90 -4.58 9.93 13.77
C ASP A 90 -5.43 8.87 13.04
N THR A 91 -6.62 9.30 12.63
CA THR A 91 -7.62 8.44 12.00
C THR A 91 -7.42 8.38 10.49
N GLY A 92 -7.59 7.19 9.90
CA GLY A 92 -7.46 7.01 8.46
C GLY A 92 -7.46 5.55 8.05
N ARG A 93 -8.00 5.27 6.86
CA ARG A 93 -8.00 3.91 6.28
C ARG A 93 -6.61 3.56 5.74
N LEU A 94 -6.44 2.31 5.29
CA LEU A 94 -5.17 1.74 4.85
C LEU A 94 -4.34 2.67 3.94
N GLY A 95 -4.96 3.26 2.91
CA GLY A 95 -4.26 4.17 1.99
C GLY A 95 -3.62 5.38 2.68
N ASN A 96 -4.30 5.99 3.67
CA ASN A 96 -3.73 7.10 4.44
C ASN A 96 -2.54 6.64 5.28
N LYS A 97 -2.64 5.45 5.87
CA LYS A 97 -1.55 4.87 6.66
C LYS A 97 -0.33 4.57 5.78
N LEU A 98 -0.53 4.07 4.56
CA LEU A 98 0.54 3.84 3.58
C LEU A 98 1.31 5.13 3.26
N PHE A 99 0.60 6.22 2.94
CA PHE A 99 1.23 7.52 2.67
C PHE A 99 2.02 8.04 3.86
N LYS A 100 1.46 7.95 5.06
CA LYS A 100 2.15 8.40 6.28
C LYS A 100 3.43 7.60 6.53
N TYR A 101 3.38 6.27 6.43
CA TYR A 101 4.56 5.44 6.63
C TYR A 101 5.65 5.73 5.59
N ALA A 102 5.26 5.81 4.31
CA ALA A 102 6.18 6.16 3.24
C ALA A 102 6.85 7.53 3.49
N SER A 103 6.05 8.54 3.81
CA SER A 103 6.53 9.89 4.13
C SER A 103 7.39 9.93 5.38
N LEU A 104 7.08 9.14 6.41
CA LEU A 104 7.92 9.01 7.60
C LEU A 104 9.33 8.55 7.23
N LEU A 105 9.46 7.50 6.42
CA LEU A 105 10.77 7.02 5.97
C LEU A 105 11.50 8.10 5.18
N GLY A 106 10.84 8.72 4.22
CA GLY A 106 11.45 9.73 3.37
C GLY A 106 11.92 10.97 4.15
N VAL A 107 11.07 11.49 5.05
CA VAL A 107 11.43 12.60 5.94
C VAL A 107 12.54 12.20 6.91
N ALA A 108 12.52 10.98 7.45
CA ALA A 108 13.59 10.50 8.33
C ALA A 108 14.94 10.44 7.61
N ARG A 109 14.99 9.88 6.39
CA ARG A 109 16.23 9.79 5.61
C ARG A 109 16.74 11.18 5.21
N ALA A 110 15.86 12.08 4.79
CA ALA A 110 16.23 13.46 4.43
C ALA A 110 16.83 14.25 5.60
N ASN A 111 16.50 13.89 6.84
CA ASN A 111 16.95 14.59 8.05
C ASN A 111 17.92 13.78 8.92
N GLY A 112 18.43 12.64 8.42
CA GLY A 112 19.37 11.79 9.17
C GLY A 112 18.79 11.27 10.49
N ARG A 113 17.54 10.81 10.50
CA ARG A 113 16.81 10.37 11.70
C ARG A 113 16.45 8.90 11.70
N HIS A 114 16.16 8.39 12.89
CA HIS A 114 15.60 7.06 13.08
C HIS A 114 14.06 7.11 13.07
N PRO A 115 13.39 6.55 12.04
CA PRO A 115 11.94 6.45 12.01
C PRO A 115 11.46 5.30 12.90
N PHE A 116 10.26 5.42 13.45
CA PHE A 116 9.48 4.28 13.90
C PHE A 116 7.99 4.60 13.84
N VAL A 117 7.16 3.56 13.82
CA VAL A 117 5.72 3.65 14.05
C VAL A 117 5.33 2.83 15.26
N LEU A 118 4.33 3.32 15.98
CA LEU A 118 3.63 2.55 16.99
C LEU A 118 2.53 1.74 16.29
N PRO A 119 2.37 0.44 16.59
CA PRO A 119 1.23 -0.34 16.12
C PRO A 119 -0.07 0.33 16.58
N TYR A 120 -1.00 0.49 15.64
CA TYR A 120 -2.33 1.01 15.97
C TYR A 120 -3.20 -0.12 16.49
N THR A 121 -4.04 0.16 17.49
CA THR A 121 -5.00 -0.82 18.02
C THR A 121 -6.23 -1.03 17.10
N GLU A 122 -6.30 -0.35 15.96
CA GLU A 122 -7.44 -0.38 15.04
C GLU A 122 -7.35 -1.49 13.97
N ASP A 123 -8.49 -1.81 13.35
CA ASP A 123 -8.73 -2.98 12.48
C ASP A 123 -7.80 -3.12 11.27
N LEU A 124 -7.12 -2.05 10.84
CA LEU A 124 -6.21 -2.01 9.69
C LEU A 124 -4.84 -1.44 10.08
N ASP A 125 -4.19 -2.08 11.06
CA ASP A 125 -2.79 -1.86 11.36
C ASP A 125 -1.89 -2.36 10.20
N LEU A 126 -0.95 -1.52 9.77
CA LEU A 126 -0.03 -1.85 8.68
C LEU A 126 0.83 -3.07 9.01
N THR A 127 1.15 -3.28 10.29
CA THR A 127 1.96 -4.41 10.76
C THR A 127 1.32 -5.77 10.49
N ARG A 128 -0.01 -5.83 10.31
CA ARG A 128 -0.74 -7.06 9.97
C ARG A 128 -0.69 -7.37 8.48
N VAL A 129 -0.56 -6.34 7.65
CA VAL A 129 -0.61 -6.42 6.18
C VAL A 129 0.79 -6.53 5.59
N PHE A 130 1.76 -5.83 6.17
CA PHE A 130 3.10 -5.65 5.62
C PHE A 130 4.20 -6.03 6.61
N ASN A 131 5.38 -6.37 6.08
CA ASN A 131 6.56 -6.71 6.85
C ASN A 131 7.38 -5.44 7.17
N LEU A 132 6.84 -4.61 8.06
CA LEU A 132 7.48 -3.34 8.44
C LEU A 132 8.66 -3.56 9.38
N THR A 133 9.78 -2.87 9.15
CA THR A 133 10.97 -2.98 10.01
C THR A 133 11.08 -1.90 11.09
N HIS A 134 10.47 -0.74 10.86
CA HIS A 134 10.54 0.41 11.77
C HIS A 134 9.34 0.46 12.71
N VAL A 135 9.14 -0.61 13.50
CA VAL A 135 8.03 -0.72 14.45
C VAL A 135 8.55 -0.74 15.88
N GLU A 136 7.97 0.09 16.75
CA GLU A 136 8.24 0.12 18.18
C GLU A 136 6.96 -0.09 18.97
N TYR A 137 6.98 -0.90 20.03
CA TYR A 137 5.79 -1.28 20.79
C TYR A 137 5.68 -0.53 22.13
N HIS A 138 6.79 0.03 22.63
CA HIS A 138 6.89 0.55 23.99
C HIS A 138 7.40 2.00 24.07
N ALA A 139 7.23 2.80 23.01
CA ALA A 139 7.60 4.21 23.02
C ALA A 139 6.46 5.12 23.52
N SER A 140 6.81 6.06 24.42
CA SER A 140 5.93 7.17 24.81
C SER A 140 6.38 8.45 24.11
N THR A 141 5.52 8.96 23.23
CA THR A 141 5.84 10.09 22.34
C THR A 141 4.97 11.33 22.62
N PHE A 142 4.12 11.25 23.66
CA PHE A 142 3.13 12.26 24.01
C PHE A 142 3.74 13.66 24.23
N TRP A 143 4.95 13.72 24.79
CA TRP A 143 5.65 14.97 25.10
C TRP A 143 6.49 15.51 23.94
N TRP A 144 6.59 14.78 22.83
CA TRP A 144 7.42 15.20 21.71
C TRP A 144 6.74 16.35 20.95
N PRO A 145 7.52 17.37 20.53
CA PRO A 145 7.03 18.41 19.64
C PRO A 145 6.34 17.82 18.41
N LYS A 146 5.21 18.42 18.04
CA LYS A 146 4.41 18.02 16.89
C LYS A 146 4.57 19.01 15.75
N ILE A 147 4.91 18.53 14.57
CA ILE A 147 5.01 19.30 13.33
C ILE A 147 3.86 18.88 12.42
N VAL A 148 2.87 19.76 12.21
CA VAL A 148 1.63 19.46 11.49
C VAL A 148 1.73 19.95 10.05
N GLU A 149 1.44 19.12 9.05
CA GLU A 149 1.38 19.47 7.62
C GLU A 149 0.48 20.68 7.37
N SER A 150 0.94 21.63 6.53
CA SER A 150 0.19 22.88 6.29
C SER A 150 -1.04 22.71 5.40
N GLY A 151 -1.16 21.61 4.64
CA GLY A 151 -2.25 21.42 3.69
C GLY A 151 -2.31 20.02 3.08
N TYR A 152 -3.48 19.69 2.55
CA TYR A 152 -3.75 18.40 1.93
C TYR A 152 -3.01 18.24 0.59
N ALA A 153 -2.45 17.04 0.33
CA ALA A 153 -1.74 16.67 -0.90
C ALA A 153 -0.63 17.65 -1.33
N TYR A 154 -0.10 18.42 -0.39
CA TYR A 154 0.91 19.45 -0.59
C TYR A 154 2.26 18.99 -0.06
N PHE A 155 3.34 19.33 -0.76
CA PHE A 155 4.68 19.13 -0.22
C PHE A 155 5.07 20.33 0.63
N ASP A 156 5.16 20.13 1.93
CA ASP A 156 5.51 21.17 2.88
C ASP A 156 7.04 21.18 3.12
N PRO A 157 7.74 22.24 2.68
CA PRO A 157 9.19 22.31 2.78
C PRO A 157 9.72 22.22 4.22
N LYS A 158 8.90 22.48 5.25
CA LYS A 158 9.36 22.38 6.65
C LYS A 158 9.79 20.98 7.05
N PHE A 159 9.33 19.95 6.33
CA PHE A 159 9.77 18.58 6.59
C PHE A 159 11.14 18.25 5.94
N THR A 160 11.73 19.18 5.17
CA THR A 160 13.11 19.03 4.67
C THR A 160 14.16 19.33 5.74
N HIS A 161 13.82 20.15 6.74
CA HIS A 161 14.71 20.58 7.81
C HIS A 161 13.96 20.66 9.13
N ILE A 162 13.89 19.54 9.84
CA ILE A 162 13.19 19.45 11.14
C ILE A 162 14.14 19.77 12.31
N PRO A 163 13.67 20.45 13.38
CA PRO A 163 14.51 20.88 14.51
C PRO A 163 15.17 19.73 15.25
N ASN A 164 16.41 19.89 15.73
CA ASN A 164 17.21 18.88 16.43
C ASN A 164 16.62 18.46 17.79
N SER A 165 15.55 17.68 17.74
CA SER A 165 14.86 17.05 18.86
C SER A 165 14.12 15.82 18.35
N ASP A 166 13.71 14.93 19.25
CA ASP A 166 12.74 13.88 18.90
C ASP A 166 11.40 14.55 18.57
N VAL A 167 10.75 14.18 17.46
CA VAL A 167 9.52 14.85 17.01
C VAL A 167 8.49 13.88 16.45
N ARG A 168 7.23 14.31 16.50
CA ARG A 168 6.11 13.68 15.78
C ARG A 168 5.71 14.55 14.60
N ILE A 169 5.48 13.93 13.46
CA ILE A 169 4.90 14.60 12.29
C ILE A 169 3.42 14.23 12.15
N ALA A 170 2.57 15.18 11.81
CA ALA A 170 1.12 14.98 11.72
C ALA A 170 0.58 15.52 10.40
N GLY A 171 -0.49 14.90 9.89
CA GLY A 171 -1.07 15.22 8.59
C GLY A 171 -1.26 13.96 7.75
N TYR A 172 -1.82 14.10 6.55
CA TYR A 172 -1.98 12.96 5.65
C TYR A 172 -0.70 12.62 4.91
N MET A 173 0.21 13.60 4.74
CA MET A 173 1.54 13.40 4.18
C MET A 173 1.49 12.74 2.79
N GLN A 174 0.56 13.17 1.94
CA GLN A 174 0.22 12.50 0.67
C GLN A 174 1.04 12.95 -0.53
N SER A 175 1.97 13.90 -0.37
CA SER A 175 2.86 14.28 -1.46
C SER A 175 3.93 13.22 -1.71
N TRP A 176 4.00 12.72 -2.95
CA TRP A 176 5.04 11.77 -3.37
C TRP A 176 6.47 12.30 -3.15
N LYS A 177 6.63 13.63 -3.14
CA LYS A 177 7.92 14.30 -2.92
C LYS A 177 8.53 14.00 -1.56
N TYR A 178 7.74 13.64 -0.55
CA TYR A 178 8.28 13.26 0.76
C TYR A 178 9.12 11.99 0.69
N PHE A 179 8.77 11.05 -0.20
CA PHE A 179 9.31 9.70 -0.17
C PHE A 179 9.91 9.22 -1.49
N ASP A 180 10.08 10.15 -2.44
CA ASP A 180 10.63 9.85 -3.75
C ASP A 180 12.03 9.22 -3.70
N GLY A 181 12.88 9.72 -2.80
CA GLY A 181 14.25 9.25 -2.61
C GLY A 181 14.37 7.90 -1.88
N VAL A 182 13.26 7.34 -1.37
CA VAL A 182 13.27 6.09 -0.58
C VAL A 182 12.34 5.02 -1.14
N ARG A 183 11.99 5.11 -2.44
CA ARG A 183 11.07 4.18 -3.12
C ARG A 183 11.47 2.71 -2.95
N ASP A 184 12.76 2.40 -3.01
CA ASP A 184 13.23 1.02 -2.88
C ASP A 184 13.12 0.49 -1.45
N GLU A 185 13.31 1.36 -0.45
CA GLU A 185 13.03 1.02 0.94
C GLU A 185 11.53 0.75 1.14
N ILE A 186 10.67 1.63 0.61
CA ILE A 186 9.22 1.47 0.67
C ILE A 186 8.76 0.15 0.05
N ARG A 187 9.33 -0.24 -1.10
CA ARG A 187 8.99 -1.53 -1.74
C ARG A 187 9.30 -2.73 -0.86
N ARG A 188 10.40 -2.68 -0.09
CA ARG A 188 10.75 -3.75 0.86
C ARG A 188 9.80 -3.76 2.04
N GLU A 189 9.53 -2.59 2.61
CA GLU A 189 8.63 -2.41 3.75
C GLU A 189 7.20 -2.84 3.42
N PHE A 190 6.69 -2.50 2.24
CA PHE A 190 5.35 -2.87 1.77
C PHE A 190 5.30 -4.26 1.09
N SER A 191 6.22 -5.14 1.46
CA SER A 191 6.07 -6.57 1.14
C SER A 191 4.97 -7.17 2.01
N LEU A 192 4.06 -7.94 1.39
CA LEU A 192 2.95 -8.55 2.11
C LEU A 192 3.46 -9.53 3.17
N SER A 193 2.77 -9.57 4.32
CA SER A 193 3.04 -10.55 5.35
C SER A 193 2.90 -11.98 4.80
N PRO A 194 3.70 -12.96 5.27
CA PRO A 194 3.64 -14.32 4.72
C PRO A 194 2.24 -14.95 4.67
N PRO A 195 1.38 -14.81 5.71
CA PRO A 195 0.02 -15.34 5.66
C PRO A 195 -0.84 -14.72 4.55
N LEU A 196 -0.74 -13.39 4.37
CA LEU A 196 -1.50 -12.67 3.37
C LEU A 196 -0.99 -12.98 1.96
N ARG A 197 0.34 -13.05 1.79
CA ARG A 197 0.97 -13.46 0.53
C ARG A 197 0.48 -14.83 0.07
N LEU A 198 0.46 -15.83 0.96
CA LEU A 198 -0.04 -17.17 0.64
C LEU A 198 -1.52 -17.16 0.22
N THR A 199 -2.33 -16.33 0.89
CA THR A 199 -3.75 -16.16 0.54
C THR A 199 -3.91 -15.58 -0.86
N VAL A 200 -3.16 -14.52 -1.17
CA VAL A 200 -3.17 -13.88 -2.50
C VAL A 200 -2.67 -14.85 -3.58
N GLU A 201 -1.57 -15.55 -3.34
CA GLU A 201 -1.02 -16.54 -4.28
C GLU A 201 -2.03 -17.65 -4.60
N LYS A 202 -2.75 -18.14 -3.59
CA LYS A 202 -3.82 -19.12 -3.78
C LYS A 202 -4.96 -18.57 -4.63
N ILE A 203 -5.46 -17.37 -4.32
CA ILE A 203 -6.52 -16.72 -5.11
C ILE A 203 -6.08 -16.56 -6.57
N MET A 204 -4.86 -16.08 -6.80
CA MET A 204 -4.32 -15.90 -8.15
C MET A 204 -4.16 -17.24 -8.90
N ALA A 205 -3.75 -18.31 -8.21
CA ALA A 205 -3.67 -19.65 -8.78
C ALA A 205 -5.06 -20.21 -9.13
N ASP A 206 -6.06 -19.98 -8.28
CA ASP A 206 -7.45 -20.39 -8.51
C ASP A 206 -8.03 -19.70 -9.75
N ILE A 207 -7.77 -18.40 -9.90
CA ILE A 207 -8.19 -17.66 -11.09
C ILE A 207 -7.49 -18.19 -12.36
N ARG A 208 -6.17 -18.43 -12.31
CA ARG A 208 -5.44 -19.04 -13.44
C ARG A 208 -6.01 -20.39 -13.85
N ARG A 209 -6.36 -21.24 -12.88
CA ARG A 209 -7.01 -22.55 -13.13
C ARG A 209 -8.39 -22.39 -13.74
N LYS A 210 -9.22 -21.48 -13.24
CA LYS A 210 -10.56 -21.18 -13.78
C LYS A 210 -10.50 -20.80 -15.26
N PHE A 211 -9.47 -20.07 -15.67
CA PHE A 211 -9.27 -19.67 -17.06
C PHE A 211 -8.41 -20.64 -17.88
N ASN A 212 -8.04 -21.82 -17.33
CA ASN A 212 -7.28 -22.90 -17.97
C ASN A 212 -5.99 -22.43 -18.70
N GLN A 213 -5.20 -21.60 -18.02
CA GLN A 213 -4.11 -20.85 -18.66
C GLN A 213 -2.89 -20.62 -17.79
N SER A 214 -1.72 -20.82 -18.40
CA SER A 214 -0.42 -20.35 -17.91
C SER A 214 -0.04 -18.95 -18.44
N ASP A 215 -0.62 -18.48 -19.56
CA ASP A 215 -0.29 -17.20 -20.23
C ASP A 215 -1.46 -16.18 -20.16
N VAL A 216 -1.94 -15.90 -18.94
CA VAL A 216 -2.91 -14.83 -18.67
C VAL A 216 -2.22 -13.60 -18.09
N VAL A 217 -2.59 -12.43 -18.60
CA VAL A 217 -2.20 -11.14 -18.05
C VAL A 217 -3.31 -10.63 -17.13
N PHE A 218 -2.96 -10.34 -15.88
CA PHE A 218 -3.89 -9.73 -14.93
C PHE A 218 -3.78 -8.21 -15.02
N VAL A 219 -4.92 -7.53 -15.15
CA VAL A 219 -5.00 -6.07 -15.11
C VAL A 219 -5.88 -5.66 -13.94
N GLY A 220 -5.28 -5.01 -12.94
CA GLY A 220 -6.01 -4.43 -11.82
C GLY A 220 -6.70 -3.13 -12.22
N VAL A 221 -7.98 -3.00 -11.88
CA VAL A 221 -8.80 -1.80 -12.13
C VAL A 221 -9.37 -1.35 -10.80
N HIS A 222 -8.90 -0.22 -10.28
CA HIS A 222 -9.46 0.36 -9.06
C HIS A 222 -10.50 1.42 -9.42
N VAL A 223 -11.75 1.18 -9.07
CA VAL A 223 -12.89 2.07 -9.26
C VAL A 223 -13.21 2.73 -7.94
N ARG A 224 -12.76 3.98 -7.78
CA ARG A 224 -13.06 4.76 -6.58
C ARG A 224 -14.49 5.32 -6.66
N GLN A 225 -15.46 4.53 -6.25
CA GLN A 225 -16.83 4.99 -6.02
C GLN A 225 -16.99 5.46 -4.58
N ARG A 226 -17.78 6.52 -4.34
CA ARG A 226 -18.16 6.95 -2.98
C ARG A 226 -19.61 6.54 -2.75
N ASP A 227 -19.90 6.06 -1.53
CA ASP A 227 -21.27 5.69 -1.11
C ASP A 227 -22.19 6.92 -0.92
N ASP A 228 -21.64 8.14 -1.01
CA ASP A 228 -22.36 9.39 -0.72
C ASP A 228 -21.92 10.52 -1.66
N GLN A 229 -22.87 11.01 -2.46
CA GLN A 229 -22.69 12.10 -3.43
C GLN A 229 -22.76 13.50 -2.78
N SER A 230 -23.00 13.60 -1.46
CA SER A 230 -23.37 14.84 -0.76
C SER A 230 -22.37 15.99 -0.85
N ASN A 231 -21.07 15.73 -1.03
CA ASN A 231 -20.05 16.77 -0.86
C ASN A 231 -19.33 17.24 -2.13
N GLY A 232 -19.72 16.81 -3.34
CA GLY A 232 -19.26 17.41 -4.61
C GLY A 232 -17.74 17.47 -4.91
N ILE A 233 -16.88 17.00 -4.01
CA ILE A 233 -15.41 17.13 -4.08
C ILE A 233 -14.78 16.08 -5.02
N LEU A 234 -15.49 15.00 -5.34
CA LEU A 234 -15.03 13.94 -6.24
C LEU A 234 -16.10 13.62 -7.28
N CYS A 235 -15.77 13.80 -8.55
CA CYS A 235 -16.61 13.35 -9.67
C CYS A 235 -16.35 11.87 -9.94
N GLU A 236 -17.41 11.07 -9.93
CA GLU A 236 -17.32 9.69 -10.40
C GLU A 236 -17.00 9.69 -11.90
N ALA A 237 -16.05 8.85 -12.30
CA ALA A 237 -15.71 8.72 -13.71
C ALA A 237 -16.89 8.08 -14.46
N PRO A 238 -17.31 8.60 -15.62
CA PRO A 238 -18.41 8.02 -16.37
C PRO A 238 -18.04 6.62 -16.86
N VAL A 239 -19.04 5.74 -17.06
CA VAL A 239 -18.82 4.39 -17.62
C VAL A 239 -18.00 4.41 -18.91
N THR A 240 -18.17 5.47 -19.73
CA THR A 240 -17.40 5.66 -20.97
C THR A 240 -15.90 5.85 -20.75
N TYR A 241 -15.48 6.37 -19.59
CA TYR A 241 -14.06 6.43 -19.21
C TYR A 241 -13.49 5.02 -19.06
N PHE A 242 -14.20 4.15 -18.30
CA PHE A 242 -13.76 2.78 -18.09
C PHE A 242 -13.76 1.99 -19.39
N GLN A 243 -14.80 2.10 -20.22
CA GLN A 243 -14.83 1.46 -21.54
C GLN A 243 -13.62 1.83 -22.40
N LYS A 244 -13.26 3.12 -22.46
CA LYS A 244 -12.06 3.59 -23.17
C LYS A 244 -10.77 3.04 -22.55
N ALA A 245 -10.69 2.97 -21.23
CA ALA A 245 -9.54 2.40 -20.54
C ALA A 245 -9.37 0.91 -20.84
N PHE A 246 -10.44 0.11 -20.78
CA PHE A 246 -10.44 -1.31 -21.15
C PHE A 246 -10.02 -1.51 -22.61
N LEU A 247 -10.59 -0.74 -23.55
CA LEU A 247 -10.21 -0.79 -24.96
C LEU A 247 -8.72 -0.46 -25.16
N LYS A 248 -8.23 0.60 -24.52
CA LYS A 248 -6.82 0.98 -24.58
C LYS A 248 -5.91 -0.12 -24.04
N MET A 249 -6.32 -0.78 -22.96
CA MET A 249 -5.52 -1.82 -22.33
C MET A 249 -5.46 -3.09 -23.18
N SER A 250 -6.56 -3.47 -23.84
CA SER A 250 -6.56 -4.54 -24.84
C SER A 250 -5.64 -4.25 -26.03
N GLN A 251 -5.57 -3.00 -26.50
CA GLN A 251 -4.66 -2.60 -27.59
C GLN A 251 -3.18 -2.68 -27.18
N LEU A 252 -2.85 -2.41 -25.92
CA LEU A 252 -1.49 -2.47 -25.39
C LEU A 252 -1.01 -3.90 -25.11
N LEU A 253 -1.93 -4.88 -25.13
CA LEU A 253 -1.65 -6.28 -24.83
C LEU A 253 -2.11 -7.17 -26.00
N PRO A 254 -1.60 -6.95 -27.23
CA PRO A 254 -2.05 -7.69 -28.40
C PRO A 254 -1.75 -9.18 -28.27
N GLY A 255 -2.73 -10.02 -28.64
CA GLY A 255 -2.62 -11.48 -28.58
C GLY A 255 -2.54 -12.07 -27.17
N LYS A 256 -2.69 -11.25 -26.12
CA LYS A 256 -2.71 -11.71 -24.73
C LYS A 256 -4.13 -11.87 -24.22
N ARG A 257 -4.35 -12.93 -23.44
CA ARG A 257 -5.58 -13.08 -22.68
C ARG A 257 -5.51 -12.24 -21.41
N VAL A 258 -6.40 -11.27 -21.31
CA VAL A 258 -6.45 -10.32 -20.21
C VAL A 258 -7.59 -10.67 -19.25
N VAL A 259 -7.29 -10.76 -17.97
CA VAL A 259 -8.28 -10.86 -16.89
C VAL A 259 -8.25 -9.58 -16.08
N TYR A 260 -9.37 -8.86 -16.08
CA TYR A 260 -9.51 -7.63 -15.32
C TYR A 260 -9.98 -7.93 -13.88
N LEU A 261 -9.23 -7.46 -12.90
CA LEU A 261 -9.56 -7.55 -11.47
C LEU A 261 -10.05 -6.18 -11.00
N VAL A 262 -11.36 -6.05 -10.80
CA VAL A 262 -12.00 -4.76 -10.48
C VAL A 262 -12.25 -4.65 -8.98
N SER A 263 -11.86 -3.54 -8.35
CA SER A 263 -12.05 -3.25 -6.92
C SER A 263 -12.46 -1.83 -6.60
#